data_AF-A0A3S5ADL5-F1
#
_entry.id   AF-A0A3S5ADL5-F1
#
_cell.length_a   1.000
_cell.length_b   1.000
_cell.length_c   1.000
_cell.angle_alpha   90.00
_cell.angle_beta   90.00
_cell.angle_gamma   90.00
#
_symmetry.space_group_name_H-M   'P 1'
#
loop_
_entity.id
_entity.type
_entity.pdbx_description
1 polymer ?
#
loop_
_entity_poly.entity_id
_entity_poly.type
_entity_poly.pdbx_seq_one_letter_code
_entity_poly.pdbx_strand_id
1 'polypeptide(L)' 'MLIMSCLLKISEGYGSTETTAAITCTLPREYRSGNLGPPLPVAHVKLADVPEMSLVGVRDNKGEVSAITALCCKMGI' A
#
# COMPACT_ATOMS: atom_id res chain seq x y z
N MET A 1 -3.96 21.34 -4.16
CA MET A 1 -4.59 20.58 -3.06
C MET A 1 -3.96 20.99 -1.72
N LEU A 2 -4.08 22.26 -1.33
CA LEU A 2 -3.31 22.83 -0.18
C LEU A 2 -4.20 23.48 0.90
N ILE A 3 -5.53 23.29 0.85
CA ILE A 3 -6.47 24.06 1.70
C ILE A 3 -7.42 23.21 2.57
N MET A 4 -7.38 21.87 2.51
CA MET A 4 -8.40 21.01 3.16
C MET A 4 -7.87 20.07 4.26
N SER A 5 -6.56 20.06 4.54
CA SER A 5 -5.92 19.05 5.41
C SER A 5 -5.82 19.46 6.90
N CYS A 6 -6.22 20.68 7.28
CA CYS A 6 -6.09 21.14 8.67
C CYS A 6 -7.27 20.76 9.57
N LEU A 7 -8.51 20.70 9.03
CA LEU A 7 -9.72 20.48 9.82
C LEU A 7 -10.29 19.07 9.71
N LEU A 8 -10.04 18.36 8.60
CA LEU A 8 -10.54 17.01 8.37
C LEU A 8 -9.38 16.01 8.38
N LYS A 9 -9.47 15.03 9.29
CA LYS A 9 -8.52 13.92 9.39
C LYS A 9 -8.88 12.88 8.33
N ILE A 10 -8.19 12.91 7.20
CA ILE A 10 -8.41 11.98 6.09
C ILE A 10 -7.50 10.77 6.27
N SER A 11 -8.07 9.59 6.46
CA SER A 11 -7.33 8.33 6.43
C SER A 11 -7.38 7.73 5.02
N GLU A 12 -6.23 7.61 4.38
CA GLU A 12 -6.11 6.95 3.07
C GLU A 12 -5.71 5.48 3.28
N GLY A 13 -6.33 4.59 2.53
CA GLY A 13 -6.02 3.17 2.53
C GLY A 13 -5.90 2.66 1.10
N TYR A 14 -4.92 1.81 0.85
CA TYR A 14 -4.72 1.17 -0.45
C TYR A 14 -4.99 -0.31 -0.35
N GLY A 15 -5.80 -0.82 -1.26
CA GLY A 15 -6.12 -2.21 -1.44
C GLY A 15 -6.80 -2.41 -2.78
N SER A 16 -7.05 -3.66 -3.11
CA SER A 16 -7.68 -4.09 -4.35
C SER A 16 -8.91 -4.95 -4.03
N THR A 17 -9.76 -5.20 -5.03
CA THR A 17 -10.91 -6.11 -4.86
C THR A 17 -10.47 -7.52 -4.48
N GLU A 18 -9.31 -7.96 -4.98
CA GLU A 18 -8.71 -9.26 -4.68
C GLU A 18 -8.24 -9.35 -3.23
N THR A 19 -7.87 -8.23 -2.61
CA THR A 19 -7.42 -8.20 -1.20
C THR A 19 -8.57 -7.97 -0.21
N THR A 20 -9.82 -7.92 -0.69
CA THR A 20 -11.10 -7.74 0.04
C THR A 20 -11.22 -6.41 0.80
N ALA A 21 -10.12 -5.92 1.37
CA ALA A 21 -9.99 -4.69 2.14
C ALA A 21 -8.64 -4.01 1.82
N ALA A 22 -8.35 -2.92 2.51
CA ALA A 22 -7.05 -2.25 2.39
C ALA A 22 -5.90 -3.13 2.93
N ILE A 23 -4.75 -3.06 2.26
CA ILE A 23 -3.49 -3.73 2.58
C ILE A 23 -2.64 -2.82 3.48
N THR A 24 -2.65 -1.52 3.21
CA THR A 24 -1.97 -0.46 3.97
C THR A 24 -2.98 0.62 4.30
N CYS A 25 -2.97 1.10 5.55
CA CYS A 25 -3.87 2.14 6.02
C CYS A 25 -3.12 3.20 6.82
N THR A 26 -3.49 4.44 6.57
CA THR A 26 -3.00 5.60 7.31
C THR A 26 -3.34 5.44 8.80
N LEU A 27 -2.34 5.51 9.67
CA LEU A 27 -2.55 5.35 11.10
C LEU A 27 -3.36 6.52 11.68
N PRO A 28 -4.31 6.26 12.59
CA PRO A 28 -5.01 7.32 13.30
C PRO A 28 -3.98 8.08 14.16
N ARG A 29 -3.59 9.28 13.68
CA ARG A 29 -2.61 10.27 14.20
C ARG A 29 -1.52 10.66 13.19
N GLU A 30 -1.40 9.94 12.07
CA GLU A 30 -0.48 10.29 10.97
C GLU A 30 -1.26 10.69 9.72
N TYR A 31 -1.72 11.94 9.60
CA TYR A 31 -2.56 12.39 8.47
C TYR A 31 -1.75 13.13 7.40
N ARG A 32 -0.67 12.51 6.91
CA ARG A 32 0.18 13.08 5.87
C ARG A 32 -0.19 12.51 4.51
N SER A 33 -0.66 13.38 3.60
CA SER A 33 -0.96 12.97 2.23
C SER A 33 0.32 12.56 1.49
N GLY A 34 0.21 11.53 0.64
CA GLY A 34 1.32 10.97 -0.12
C GLY A 34 2.02 9.78 0.53
N ASN A 35 1.60 9.38 1.74
CA ASN A 35 1.95 8.10 2.34
C ASN A 35 0.68 7.39 2.84
N LEU A 36 0.70 6.06 2.84
CA LEU A 36 -0.44 5.23 3.25
C LEU A 36 -0.19 4.58 4.62
N GLY A 37 0.90 4.91 5.28
CA GLY A 37 1.30 4.29 6.54
C GLY A 37 1.80 2.83 6.39
N PRO A 38 1.96 2.13 7.52
CA PRO A 38 2.44 0.75 7.54
C PRO A 38 1.39 -0.24 7.00
N PRO A 39 1.82 -1.43 6.56
CA PRO A 39 0.91 -2.52 6.24
C PRO A 39 0.12 -2.97 7.46
N LEU A 40 -1.10 -3.44 7.23
CA LEU A 40 -1.93 -4.01 8.29
C LEU A 40 -1.28 -5.27 8.88
N PRO A 41 -1.56 -5.63 10.15
CA PRO A 41 -0.93 -6.78 10.81
C PRO A 41 -1.12 -8.13 10.09
N VAL A 42 -2.15 -8.22 9.25
CA VAL A 42 -2.51 -9.42 8.48
C VAL A 42 -1.95 -9.40 7.05
N ALA A 43 -1.21 -8.35 6.69
CA ALA A 43 -0.70 -8.12 5.35
C ALA A 43 0.84 -8.02 5.35
N HIS A 44 1.46 -8.77 4.44
CA HIS A 44 2.88 -8.68 4.12
C HIS A 44 3.03 -8.03 2.75
N VAL A 45 3.82 -6.95 2.67
CA VAL A 45 4.06 -6.20 1.43
C VAL A 45 5.53 -6.26 1.08
N LYS A 46 5.84 -6.58 -0.18
CA LYS A 46 7.19 -6.60 -0.75
C LYS A 46 7.18 -5.93 -2.12
N LEU A 47 8.28 -5.27 -2.47
CA LEU A 47 8.52 -4.80 -3.83
C LEU A 47 9.12 -5.94 -4.66
N ALA A 48 8.43 -6.34 -5.71
CA ALA A 48 8.92 -7.29 -6.70
C ALA A 48 9.64 -6.55 -7.83
N ASP A 49 10.77 -7.11 -8.27
CA ASP A 49 11.51 -6.59 -9.42
C ASP A 49 10.86 -7.11 -10.71
N VAL A 50 10.49 -6.19 -11.60
CA VAL A 50 9.94 -6.48 -12.92
C VAL A 50 10.87 -5.86 -13.97
N PRO A 51 11.91 -6.59 -14.41
CA PRO A 51 12.91 -6.07 -15.34
C PRO A 51 12.31 -5.72 -16.71
N GLU A 52 11.21 -6.36 -17.11
CA GLU A 52 10.49 -6.09 -18.36
C GLU A 52 9.86 -4.69 -18.38
N MET A 53 9.45 -4.17 -17.21
CA MET A 53 8.91 -2.82 -17.04
C MET A 53 9.96 -1.84 -16.47
N SER A 54 11.23 -2.22 -16.47
CA SER A 54 12.33 -1.43 -15.87
C SER A 54 12.11 -1.08 -14.39
N LEU A 55 11.35 -1.90 -13.65
CA LEU A 55 11.14 -1.75 -12.22
C LEU A 55 12.17 -2.61 -11.48
N VAL A 56 13.26 -1.98 -11.04
CA VAL A 56 14.32 -2.66 -10.28
C VAL A 56 14.39 -2.04 -8.88
N GLY A 57 13.79 -2.70 -7.91
CA GLY A 57 13.70 -2.29 -6.52
C GLY A 57 15.06 -2.04 -5.88
N VAL A 58 16.07 -2.86 -6.22
CA VAL A 58 17.45 -2.66 -5.71
C VAL A 58 18.09 -1.37 -6.23
N ARG A 59 17.75 -0.93 -7.44
CA ARG A 59 18.39 0.21 -8.10
C ARG A 59 17.63 1.52 -7.86
N ASP A 60 16.31 1.45 -7.92
CA ASP A 60 15.42 2.62 -7.99
C ASP A 60 14.52 2.76 -6.74
N ASN A 61 14.61 1.84 -5.78
CA ASN A 61 13.73 1.74 -4.60
C ASN A 61 12.23 1.75 -4.97
N LYS A 62 11.93 1.29 -6.18
CA LYS A 62 10.59 1.22 -6.78
C LYS A 62 10.46 -0.13 -7.46
N GLY A 63 9.37 -0.80 -7.18
CA GLY A 63 9.06 -2.13 -7.72
C GLY A 63 7.54 -2.30 -7.81
N GLU A 64 7.12 -3.42 -8.36
CA GLU A 64 5.72 -3.80 -8.31
C GLU A 64 5.32 -4.15 -6.87
N VAL A 65 4.14 -3.70 -6.44
CA VAL A 65 3.64 -3.97 -5.09
C VAL A 65 3.09 -5.39 -5.06
N SER A 66 3.85 -6.32 -4.47
CA SER A 66 3.40 -7.68 -4.19
C SER A 66 2.96 -7.76 -2.74
N ALA A 67 1.67 -8.07 -2.52
CA ALA A 67 1.10 -8.14 -1.19
C ALA A 67 0.45 -9.51 -0.94
N ILE A 68 0.78 -10.12 0.20
CA ILE A 68 0.17 -11.35 0.68
C ILE A 68 -0.63 -10.99 1.93
N THR A 69 -1.94 -11.23 1.90
CA THR A 69 -2.84 -11.01 3.04
C THR A 69 -3.76 -12.21 3.21
N ALA A 70 -4.09 -12.56 4.45
CA ALA A 70 -4.99 -13.67 4.77
C ALA A 70 -6.43 -13.47 4.23
N LEU A 71 -6.76 -12.25 3.78
CA LEU A 71 -8.06 -11.88 3.22
C LEU A 71 -8.09 -11.86 1.69
N CYS A 72 -6.98 -12.22 1.02
CA CYS A 72 -6.94 -12.25 -0.44
C CYS A 72 -7.82 -13.38 -0.99
N CYS A 73 -8.77 -13.07 -1.87
CA CYS A 73 -9.76 -14.03 -2.39
C CYS A 73 -9.16 -15.15 -3.28
N LYS A 74 -7.88 -15.08 -3.68
CA LYS A 74 -6.98 -16.14 -4.23
C LYS A 74 -5.72 -15.44 -4.78
N MET A 75 -4.49 -15.95 -4.66
CA MET A 75 -4.01 -17.20 -5.25
C MET A 75 -2.91 -17.81 -4.38
N GLY A 76 -3.17 -18.98 -3.79
CA GLY A 76 -2.11 -19.93 -3.49
C GLY A 76 -1.81 -20.68 -4.79
N ILE A 77 -0.74 -20.27 -5.47
CA ILE A 77 0.24 -21.03 -6.28
C ILE A 77 1.14 -20.02 -7.00
#